data_AF-A0A9P0Z6E9-F1
#
_entry.id   AF-A0A9P0Z6E9-F1
#
_cell.length_a   1.000
_cell.length_b   1.000
_cell.length_c   1.000
_cell.angle_alpha   90.00
_cell.angle_beta   90.00
_cell.angle_gamma   90.00
#
_symmetry.space_group_name_H-M   'P 1'
#
loop_
_entity.id
_entity.type
_entity.pdbx_description
1 polymer ?
#
loop_
_entity_poly.entity_id
_entity_poly.type
_entity_poly.pdbx_seq_one_letter_code
_entity_poly.pdbx_strand_id
1 'polypeptide(L)'
;MEAVLRNPNPFSLPSISAVKSRCFSNRFPHVRLPAYAWVGRRRSHLSFTVKAVQHSTTIEELDPFELKLKNPAISTSYRDSQFSLPNQTVLDAQAKVCTGPTQTRPLNEEQAFKVLRTILKSAKGELKDEEAVSKAQLGAFFAAMTIRANSFPEATQWSDGERRAMEFFWPELIRVLPPDIIFIADPEGSLMGIGSSIGPQFVGNNTAEMRLVGALREVLAGGHLGYEEVQGVLKDVLPLDRGLSGVSETLLSAFLIGQRMNRESDRELKAYCLAFDDEPGPAPVADVKSLTHYGEPYDGNTRYFRSTLFVAALRSCYGESCLLHGVDWMPPKGGITEEQMLKFMGANTQLSPFQAKKILEDDKIGFAYISQREAHPSLYSLVGLREHIKKRPPLATAEKVQQLVRAQGKEAIVAGFYHDGYEEPLLMLMRRRGVHSGLVVKGEEGALSMTTKSRSVNASKGLSVNYCSGFRSVNRTPANAADGVSRESFNFVVNAEEYGFKPTDTPRTDKSVARNIELGLAALQGEKGPAYDRIVLNAGMVDHLLGCEGAEDVPIALARAREAIDSGNALQRLLQYVRISNSVR
;
A
#
# COMPACT_ATOMS: atom_id res chain seq x y z
N MET A 1 21.77 -70.09 32.78
CA MET A 1 21.83 -68.65 33.09
C MET A 1 20.64 -68.02 32.38
N GLU A 2 19.41 -68.19 32.88
CA GLU A 2 18.76 -67.35 33.93
C GLU A 2 18.70 -65.87 33.51
N ALA A 3 17.61 -65.09 33.59
CA ALA A 3 16.23 -65.23 34.07
C ALA A 3 15.50 -63.92 33.59
N VAL A 4 14.27 -63.83 33.05
CA VAL A 4 12.91 -64.25 33.46
C VAL A 4 12.10 -63.14 34.19
N LEU A 5 11.08 -62.62 33.48
CA LEU A 5 9.68 -62.26 33.85
C LEU A 5 9.39 -61.06 34.80
N ARG A 6 8.26 -60.30 34.71
CA ARG A 6 6.85 -60.68 34.46
C ARG A 6 5.97 -59.56 33.84
N ASN A 7 5.03 -60.01 33.00
CA ASN A 7 3.76 -59.40 32.61
C ASN A 7 2.65 -59.85 33.62
N PRO A 8 1.41 -59.30 33.64
CA PRO A 8 0.40 -59.75 32.67
C PRO A 8 -0.72 -58.74 32.28
N ASN A 9 -1.15 -58.84 31.01
CA ASN A 9 -2.50 -58.51 30.47
C ASN A 9 -3.49 -59.67 30.80
N PRO A 10 -4.83 -59.69 30.51
CA PRO A 10 -5.52 -59.26 29.26
C PRO A 10 -6.97 -58.72 29.42
N PHE A 11 -7.60 -58.10 28.40
CA PHE A 11 -8.55 -58.64 27.39
C PHE A 11 -9.30 -57.39 26.83
N SER A 12 -9.87 -57.26 25.61
CA SER A 12 -10.21 -58.13 24.49
C SER A 12 -10.71 -57.25 23.32
N LEU A 13 -10.33 -57.61 22.10
CA LEU A 13 -10.95 -57.24 20.80
C LEU A 13 -12.05 -58.30 20.48
N PRO A 14 -13.03 -58.10 19.55
CA PRO A 14 -12.72 -57.99 18.11
C PRO A 14 -13.67 -57.20 17.19
N SER A 15 -13.14 -57.01 15.99
CA SER A 15 -13.66 -56.55 14.70
C SER A 15 -14.73 -57.44 14.04
N ILE A 16 -15.53 -56.91 13.07
CA ILE A 16 -15.57 -57.33 11.63
C ILE A 16 -16.82 -56.83 10.84
N SER A 17 -16.53 -56.38 9.59
CA SER A 17 -17.24 -56.39 8.28
C SER A 17 -18.54 -55.65 7.92
N ALA A 18 -18.37 -54.83 6.87
CA ALA A 18 -19.17 -54.53 5.67
C ALA A 18 -20.27 -55.50 5.18
N VAL A 19 -21.32 -54.92 4.56
CA VAL A 19 -22.11 -55.50 3.44
C VAL A 19 -22.60 -54.39 2.46
N LYS A 20 -22.61 -54.73 1.17
CA LYS A 20 -23.04 -53.97 -0.03
C LYS A 20 -24.56 -54.08 -0.29
N SER A 21 -25.11 -53.10 -1.03
CA SER A 21 -25.78 -53.26 -2.36
C SER A 21 -27.19 -52.66 -2.59
N ARG A 22 -27.25 -51.92 -3.72
CA ARG A 22 -28.21 -51.90 -4.86
C ARG A 22 -29.48 -51.01 -4.91
N CYS A 23 -29.48 -50.26 -6.02
CA CYS A 23 -30.48 -49.51 -6.79
C CYS A 23 -31.94 -50.01 -6.82
N PHE A 24 -32.88 -49.07 -7.08
CA PHE A 24 -33.82 -49.13 -8.21
C PHE A 24 -34.31 -47.74 -8.67
N SER A 25 -34.68 -47.68 -9.94
CA SER A 25 -35.00 -46.57 -10.85
C SER A 25 -36.50 -46.22 -10.97
N ASN A 26 -36.84 -44.99 -11.42
CA ASN A 26 -37.65 -44.66 -12.64
C ASN A 26 -38.37 -43.28 -12.54
N ARG A 27 -38.12 -42.37 -13.50
CA ARG A 27 -38.97 -41.90 -14.65
C ARG A 27 -39.96 -40.74 -14.37
N PHE A 28 -39.61 -39.57 -14.94
CA PHE A 28 -40.36 -38.57 -15.75
C PHE A 28 -41.87 -38.78 -16.03
N PRO A 29 -42.69 -37.70 -16.29
CA PRO A 29 -42.43 -36.75 -17.39
C PRO A 29 -42.91 -35.28 -17.30
N HIS A 30 -42.45 -34.55 -18.32
CA HIS A 30 -42.77 -33.22 -18.84
C HIS A 30 -44.25 -32.83 -18.94
N VAL A 31 -44.55 -31.53 -18.76
CA VAL A 31 -45.56 -30.78 -19.53
C VAL A 31 -45.05 -29.36 -19.86
N ARG A 32 -45.37 -28.90 -21.07
CA ARG A 32 -44.93 -27.69 -21.80
C ARG A 32 -45.92 -26.51 -21.66
N LEU A 33 -45.37 -25.27 -21.69
CA LEU A 33 -45.80 -24.03 -22.40
C LEU A 33 -47.19 -23.40 -22.09
N PRO A 34 -47.46 -22.08 -22.34
CA PRO A 34 -46.87 -21.23 -23.40
C PRO A 34 -46.52 -19.76 -23.03
N ALA A 35 -46.08 -19.04 -24.07
CA ALA A 35 -45.61 -17.65 -24.11
C ALA A 35 -46.70 -16.62 -24.49
N TYR A 36 -46.31 -15.34 -24.35
CA TYR A 36 -46.89 -14.07 -24.85
C TYR A 36 -47.98 -13.36 -24.02
N ALA A 37 -47.65 -12.16 -23.49
CA ALA A 37 -48.16 -10.86 -23.96
C ALA A 37 -47.69 -9.68 -23.08
N TRP A 38 -47.38 -8.56 -23.73
CA TRP A 38 -47.11 -7.25 -23.15
C TRP A 38 -48.33 -6.65 -22.42
N VAL A 39 -48.10 -5.73 -21.46
CA VAL A 39 -48.67 -4.35 -21.33
C VAL A 39 -48.65 -3.84 -19.87
N GLY A 40 -48.01 -2.68 -19.64
CA GLY A 40 -48.62 -1.55 -18.92
C GLY A 40 -48.47 -1.36 -17.39
N ARG A 41 -47.59 -0.40 -17.01
CA ARG A 41 -47.82 0.74 -16.08
C ARG A 41 -48.44 0.50 -14.68
N ARG A 42 -47.71 0.86 -13.60
CA ARG A 42 -47.82 2.16 -12.86
C ARG A 42 -46.92 2.16 -11.61
N ARG A 43 -46.11 3.23 -11.47
CA ARG A 43 -45.42 3.64 -10.25
C ARG A 43 -46.43 4.26 -9.28
N SER A 44 -46.40 3.88 -8.00
CA SER A 44 -47.03 4.61 -6.90
C SER A 44 -45.96 5.32 -6.08
N HIS A 45 -46.07 6.65 -5.99
CA HIS A 45 -45.33 7.49 -5.06
C HIS A 45 -46.06 7.50 -3.72
N LEU A 46 -45.34 7.26 -2.63
CA LEU A 46 -45.78 7.54 -1.26
C LEU A 46 -44.84 8.59 -0.68
N SER A 47 -45.39 9.77 -0.42
CA SER A 47 -44.73 10.89 0.25
C SER A 47 -44.84 10.75 1.76
N PHE A 48 -43.75 11.03 2.47
CA PHE A 48 -43.77 11.33 3.90
C PHE A 48 -43.20 12.73 4.12
N THR A 49 -43.97 13.56 4.81
CA THR A 49 -43.67 14.97 5.10
C THR A 49 -43.02 15.07 6.49
N VAL A 50 -41.82 15.63 6.57
CA VAL A 50 -41.18 16.07 7.83
C VAL A 50 -41.08 17.59 7.80
N LYS A 51 -41.54 18.24 8.87
CA LYS A 51 -41.56 19.71 9.04
C LYS A 51 -40.13 20.26 9.15
N ALA A 52 -39.77 21.17 8.24
CA ALA A 52 -38.53 21.92 8.26
C ALA A 52 -38.66 23.21 9.12
N VAL A 53 -37.61 23.50 9.88
CA VAL A 53 -37.34 24.83 10.46
C VAL A 53 -36.51 25.61 9.43
N GLN A 54 -36.99 26.82 9.10
CA GLN A 54 -36.40 27.71 8.11
C GLN A 54 -35.14 28.40 8.65
N HIS A 55 -34.01 28.24 7.96
CA HIS A 55 -33.08 29.33 7.70
C HIS A 55 -32.43 29.10 6.33
N SER A 56 -32.65 30.06 5.45
CA SER A 56 -32.36 30.03 4.01
C SER A 56 -30.91 30.38 3.70
N THR A 57 -30.15 29.40 3.22
CA THR A 57 -29.24 29.58 2.08
C THR A 57 -29.27 28.28 1.30
N THR A 58 -29.73 28.34 0.07
CA THR A 58 -30.16 27.20 -0.75
C THR A 58 -29.00 26.25 -1.08
N ILE A 59 -29.04 25.05 -0.50
CA ILE A 59 -28.25 23.85 -0.88
C ILE A 59 -28.87 23.20 -2.15
N GLU A 60 -29.61 23.95 -2.96
CA GLU A 60 -30.43 23.39 -4.05
C GLU A 60 -29.76 23.43 -5.44
N GLU A 61 -28.51 23.90 -5.56
CA GLU A 61 -27.78 23.94 -6.86
C GLU A 61 -26.71 22.84 -7.02
N LEU A 62 -26.69 21.83 -6.15
CA LEU A 62 -25.97 20.58 -6.43
C LEU A 62 -26.91 19.43 -6.18
N ASP A 63 -27.48 18.88 -7.26
CA ASP A 63 -27.89 17.49 -7.21
C ASP A 63 -26.60 16.65 -7.01
N PRO A 64 -26.40 15.97 -5.87
CA PRO A 64 -25.23 15.14 -5.64
C PRO A 64 -25.10 13.99 -6.65
N PHE A 65 -26.15 13.73 -7.44
CA PHE A 65 -26.24 12.63 -8.39
C PHE A 65 -26.15 13.04 -9.87
N GLU A 66 -26.02 14.32 -10.22
CA GLU A 66 -25.68 14.76 -11.59
C GLU A 66 -24.16 14.90 -11.81
N LEU A 67 -23.35 14.10 -11.11
CA LEU A 67 -21.98 13.83 -11.56
C LEU A 67 -22.08 13.11 -12.91
N LYS A 68 -21.85 13.82 -14.02
CA LYS A 68 -21.56 13.17 -15.31
C LYS A 68 -20.26 12.38 -15.13
N LEU A 69 -20.37 11.13 -14.70
CA LEU A 69 -19.26 10.23 -14.41
C LEU A 69 -18.47 9.95 -15.68
N LYS A 70 -17.48 10.81 -15.96
CA LYS A 70 -16.49 10.60 -17.02
C LYS A 70 -15.40 9.60 -16.60
N ASN A 71 -15.24 9.39 -15.30
CA ASN A 71 -14.15 8.62 -14.71
C ASN A 71 -14.60 7.19 -14.37
N PRO A 72 -13.70 6.20 -14.48
CA PRO A 72 -14.09 4.80 -14.36
C PRO A 72 -14.47 4.43 -12.92
N ALA A 73 -15.45 3.52 -12.80
CA ALA A 73 -15.96 3.05 -11.52
C ALA A 73 -15.09 1.95 -10.87
N ILE A 74 -14.13 1.39 -11.60
CA ILE A 74 -13.28 0.28 -11.14
C ILE A 74 -11.81 0.70 -11.13
N SER A 75 -11.11 0.38 -10.04
CA SER A 75 -9.70 0.78 -9.84
C SER A 75 -8.77 0.38 -10.98
N THR A 76 -8.94 -0.81 -11.56
CA THR A 76 -8.06 -1.32 -12.62
C THR A 76 -8.09 -0.47 -13.89
N SER A 77 -9.15 0.29 -14.12
CA SER A 77 -9.27 1.21 -15.25
C SER A 77 -8.44 2.48 -15.11
N TYR A 78 -7.87 2.75 -13.93
CA TYR A 78 -6.93 3.85 -13.71
C TYR A 78 -5.47 3.45 -13.99
N ARG A 79 -5.19 2.17 -14.27
CA ARG A 79 -3.87 1.74 -14.72
C ARG A 79 -3.60 2.36 -16.10
N ASP A 80 -2.47 3.04 -16.25
CA ASP A 80 -2.04 3.56 -17.55
C ASP A 80 -1.87 2.40 -18.55
N SER A 81 -2.57 2.48 -19.69
CA SER A 81 -2.52 1.48 -20.75
C SER A 81 -1.17 1.47 -21.49
N GLN A 82 -0.34 2.50 -21.32
CA GLN A 82 1.00 2.57 -21.90
C GLN A 82 2.01 1.68 -21.17
N PHE A 83 1.72 1.25 -19.94
CA PHE A 83 2.58 0.30 -19.24
C PHE A 83 2.39 -1.11 -19.81
N SER A 84 3.48 -1.73 -20.25
CA SER A 84 3.49 -3.13 -20.66
C SER A 84 3.18 -4.05 -19.48
N LEU A 85 2.46 -5.15 -19.74
CA LEU A 85 2.22 -6.17 -18.73
C LEU A 85 3.48 -7.03 -18.52
N PRO A 86 3.76 -7.46 -17.29
CA PRO A 86 4.87 -8.37 -17.01
C PRO A 86 4.58 -9.79 -17.48
N ASN A 87 5.63 -10.55 -17.81
CA ASN A 87 5.50 -11.98 -18.07
C ASN A 87 5.00 -12.69 -16.81
N GLN A 88 3.83 -13.34 -16.90
CA GLN A 88 3.16 -13.92 -15.74
C GLN A 88 3.96 -15.05 -15.08
N THR A 89 4.69 -15.86 -15.87
CA THR A 89 5.49 -16.98 -15.32
C THR A 89 6.60 -16.46 -14.41
N VAL A 90 7.30 -15.41 -14.84
CA VAL A 90 8.36 -14.80 -14.02
C VAL A 90 7.76 -14.01 -12.86
N LEU A 91 6.62 -13.34 -13.07
CA LEU A 91 5.91 -12.61 -12.01
C LEU A 91 5.47 -13.51 -10.85
N ASP A 92 4.96 -14.70 -11.16
CA ASP A 92 4.58 -15.71 -10.17
C ASP A 92 5.79 -16.23 -9.39
N ALA A 93 6.94 -16.38 -10.07
CA ALA A 93 8.20 -16.76 -9.43
C ALA A 93 8.69 -15.66 -8.49
N GLN A 94 8.73 -14.40 -8.95
CA GLN A 94 9.09 -13.23 -8.14
C GLN A 94 8.19 -13.11 -6.90
N ALA A 95 6.89 -13.44 -7.02
CA ALA A 95 5.97 -13.47 -5.89
C ALA A 95 6.40 -14.46 -4.78
N LYS A 96 7.17 -15.49 -5.10
CA LYS A 96 7.70 -16.49 -4.16
C LYS A 96 9.13 -16.20 -3.69
N VAL A 97 10.02 -15.75 -4.58
CA VAL A 97 11.47 -15.68 -4.29
C VAL A 97 12.00 -14.29 -3.95
N CYS A 98 11.35 -13.21 -4.43
CA CYS A 98 11.77 -11.83 -4.14
C CYS A 98 11.20 -11.34 -2.80
N THR A 99 11.42 -12.10 -1.73
CA THR A 99 10.98 -11.76 -0.37
C THR A 99 12.15 -11.83 0.60
N GLY A 100 11.93 -11.34 1.83
CA GLY A 100 13.00 -11.31 2.84
C GLY A 100 13.44 -12.70 3.33
N PRO A 101 14.49 -12.75 4.16
CA PRO A 101 15.20 -13.98 4.57
C PRO A 101 14.33 -15.02 5.27
N THR A 102 13.17 -14.64 5.78
CA THR A 102 12.26 -15.52 6.53
C THR A 102 10.96 -15.86 5.78
N GLN A 103 10.67 -15.18 4.67
CA GLN A 103 9.39 -15.30 3.96
C GLN A 103 9.52 -15.95 2.58
N THR A 104 10.74 -16.09 2.09
CA THR A 104 11.05 -16.68 0.80
C THR A 104 10.63 -18.14 0.73
N ARG A 105 9.98 -18.47 -0.39
CA ARG A 105 9.54 -19.82 -0.71
C ARG A 105 10.26 -20.26 -1.97
N PRO A 106 11.32 -21.09 -1.85
CA PRO A 106 12.05 -21.61 -3.01
C PRO A 106 11.12 -22.21 -4.08
N LEU A 107 11.52 -22.10 -5.34
CA LEU A 107 10.82 -22.78 -6.44
C LEU A 107 11.06 -24.29 -6.34
N ASN A 108 10.06 -25.10 -6.68
CA ASN A 108 10.33 -26.51 -6.96
C ASN A 108 10.98 -26.67 -8.35
N GLU A 109 11.43 -27.87 -8.69
CA GLU A 109 12.12 -28.13 -9.95
C GLU A 109 11.30 -27.73 -11.19
N GLU A 110 10.05 -28.16 -11.28
CA GLU A 110 9.17 -27.84 -12.41
C GLU A 110 9.02 -26.31 -12.58
N GLN A 111 8.81 -25.59 -11.49
CA GLN A 111 8.72 -24.14 -11.48
C GLN A 111 10.02 -23.48 -11.93
N ALA A 112 11.17 -23.92 -11.39
CA ALA A 112 12.47 -23.38 -11.74
C ALA A 112 12.80 -23.61 -13.22
N PHE A 113 12.59 -24.82 -13.74
CA PHE A 113 12.77 -25.14 -15.16
C PHE A 113 11.85 -24.32 -16.05
N LYS A 114 10.57 -24.15 -15.67
CA LYS A 114 9.62 -23.33 -16.43
C LYS A 114 10.09 -21.87 -16.51
N VAL A 115 10.50 -21.28 -15.39
CA VAL A 115 10.95 -19.89 -15.31
C VAL A 115 12.22 -19.66 -16.15
N LEU A 116 13.26 -20.47 -15.94
CA LEU A 116 14.53 -20.30 -16.66
C LEU A 116 14.38 -20.58 -18.16
N ARG A 117 13.54 -21.54 -18.56
CA ARG A 117 13.19 -21.76 -19.96
C ARG A 117 12.51 -20.53 -20.57
N THR A 118 11.55 -19.93 -19.86
CA THR A 118 10.87 -18.71 -20.32
C THR A 118 11.86 -17.56 -20.47
N ILE A 119 12.77 -17.36 -19.51
CA ILE A 119 13.84 -16.36 -19.58
C ILE A 119 14.74 -16.60 -20.80
N LEU A 120 15.19 -17.84 -21.02
CA LEU A 120 16.04 -18.20 -22.16
C LEU A 120 15.36 -17.91 -23.50
N LYS A 121 14.09 -18.33 -23.66
CA LYS A 121 13.31 -18.05 -24.87
C LYS A 121 13.16 -16.54 -25.10
N SER A 122 12.88 -15.78 -24.05
CA SER A 122 12.80 -14.33 -24.14
C SER A 122 14.13 -13.71 -24.56
N ALA A 123 15.25 -14.14 -23.98
CA ALA A 123 16.58 -13.62 -24.30
C ALA A 123 16.99 -13.91 -25.75
N LYS A 124 16.51 -15.02 -26.33
CA LYS A 124 16.67 -15.35 -27.75
C LYS A 124 15.74 -14.60 -28.70
N GLY A 125 14.82 -13.78 -28.18
CA GLY A 125 13.80 -13.09 -28.98
C GLY A 125 12.69 -14.00 -29.50
N GLU A 126 12.51 -15.19 -28.90
CA GLU A 126 11.46 -16.14 -29.29
C GLU A 126 10.07 -15.76 -28.76
N LEU A 127 10.02 -14.92 -27.72
CA LEU A 127 8.78 -14.42 -27.10
C LEU A 127 8.53 -12.96 -27.51
N LYS A 128 7.28 -12.61 -27.76
CA LYS A 128 6.86 -11.26 -28.19
C LYS A 128 5.92 -10.61 -27.18
N ASP A 129 5.88 -9.30 -27.18
CA ASP A 129 4.95 -8.49 -26.39
C ASP A 129 4.93 -8.90 -24.90
N GLU A 130 3.76 -9.18 -24.34
CA GLU A 130 3.55 -9.55 -22.93
C GLU A 130 4.11 -10.94 -22.57
N GLU A 131 4.49 -11.74 -23.57
CA GLU A 131 5.20 -12.99 -23.34
C GLU A 131 6.69 -12.76 -23.10
N ALA A 132 7.26 -11.62 -23.52
CA ALA A 132 8.65 -11.31 -23.27
C ALA A 132 8.89 -10.95 -21.79
N VAL A 133 10.00 -11.43 -21.23
CA VAL A 133 10.43 -11.10 -19.88
C VAL A 133 11.11 -9.74 -19.91
N SER A 134 10.60 -8.78 -19.13
CA SER A 134 11.17 -7.43 -19.11
C SER A 134 12.52 -7.35 -18.40
N LYS A 135 13.30 -6.31 -18.68
CA LYS A 135 14.56 -6.01 -17.99
C LYS A 135 14.36 -5.89 -16.47
N ALA A 136 13.28 -5.20 -16.05
CA ALA A 136 12.91 -5.08 -14.65
C ALA A 136 12.60 -6.44 -13.99
N GLN A 137 11.97 -7.37 -14.71
CA GLN A 137 11.75 -8.72 -14.20
C GLN A 137 13.05 -9.50 -14.04
N LEU A 138 13.97 -9.39 -15.00
CA LEU A 138 15.27 -10.07 -14.96
C LEU A 138 16.13 -9.55 -13.80
N GLY A 139 16.23 -8.24 -13.63
CA GLY A 139 16.98 -7.64 -12.52
C GLY A 139 16.44 -8.04 -11.15
N ALA A 140 15.12 -7.95 -10.96
CA ALA A 140 14.46 -8.40 -9.74
C ALA A 140 14.64 -9.91 -9.46
N PHE A 141 14.47 -10.76 -10.47
CA PHE A 141 14.58 -12.21 -10.32
C PHE A 141 16.02 -12.64 -10.00
N PHE A 142 17.01 -12.18 -10.77
CA PHE A 142 18.40 -12.58 -10.55
C PHE A 142 18.99 -11.99 -9.27
N ALA A 143 18.63 -10.75 -8.89
CA ALA A 143 19.04 -10.20 -7.59
C ALA A 143 18.55 -11.10 -6.44
N ALA A 144 17.32 -11.60 -6.54
CA ALA A 144 16.78 -12.51 -5.56
C ALA A 144 17.50 -13.87 -5.54
N MET A 145 17.84 -14.41 -6.70
CA MET A 145 18.62 -15.65 -6.77
C MET A 145 20.01 -15.48 -6.14
N THR A 146 20.72 -14.41 -6.47
CA THR A 146 22.07 -14.12 -5.96
C THR A 146 22.09 -13.93 -4.44
N ILE A 147 21.23 -13.05 -3.90
CA ILE A 147 21.18 -12.78 -2.45
C ILE A 147 20.82 -14.05 -1.68
N ARG A 148 19.85 -14.83 -2.18
CA ARG A 148 19.44 -16.07 -1.52
C ARG A 148 20.57 -17.09 -1.44
N ALA A 149 21.42 -17.17 -2.44
CA ALA A 149 22.55 -18.09 -2.42
C ALA A 149 23.69 -17.60 -1.52
N ASN A 150 23.88 -16.28 -1.44
CA ASN A 150 24.99 -15.69 -0.67
C ASN A 150 24.71 -15.55 0.83
N SER A 151 23.54 -15.06 1.23
CA SER A 151 23.34 -14.53 2.58
C SER A 151 22.13 -15.09 3.33
N PHE A 152 21.21 -15.77 2.65
CA PHE A 152 19.99 -16.25 3.30
C PHE A 152 20.21 -17.55 4.09
N PRO A 153 19.40 -17.81 5.15
CA PRO A 153 19.38 -19.08 5.86
C PRO A 153 18.98 -20.25 4.95
N GLU A 154 19.46 -21.47 5.24
CA GLU A 154 19.27 -22.68 4.42
C GLU A 154 17.82 -22.89 3.93
N ALA A 155 16.83 -22.70 4.81
CA ALA A 155 15.41 -22.86 4.49
C ALA A 155 14.89 -21.92 3.38
N THR A 156 15.59 -20.82 3.12
CA THR A 156 15.23 -19.82 2.12
C THR A 156 16.29 -19.63 1.03
N GLN A 157 17.39 -20.40 1.07
CA GLN A 157 18.35 -20.56 -0.03
C GLN A 157 17.76 -21.33 -1.20
N TRP A 158 18.55 -21.59 -2.24
CA TRP A 158 18.11 -22.35 -3.41
C TRP A 158 17.65 -23.75 -3.03
N SER A 159 16.52 -24.18 -3.59
CA SER A 159 16.15 -25.60 -3.56
C SER A 159 17.07 -26.41 -4.47
N ASP A 160 17.11 -27.73 -4.28
CA ASP A 160 17.85 -28.61 -5.21
C ASP A 160 17.29 -28.55 -6.63
N GLY A 161 15.99 -28.28 -6.78
CA GLY A 161 15.36 -28.07 -8.08
C GLY A 161 15.83 -26.78 -8.75
N GLU A 162 16.01 -25.70 -7.98
CA GLU A 162 16.60 -24.45 -8.48
C GLU A 162 18.07 -24.62 -8.88
N ARG A 163 18.86 -25.35 -8.07
CA ARG A 163 20.26 -25.68 -8.39
C ARG A 163 20.36 -26.44 -9.72
N ARG A 164 19.63 -27.55 -9.86
CA ARG A 164 19.63 -28.36 -11.09
C ARG A 164 19.16 -27.58 -12.32
N ALA A 165 18.13 -26.75 -12.16
CA ALA A 165 17.65 -25.92 -13.26
C ALA A 165 18.71 -24.88 -13.67
N MET A 166 19.38 -24.26 -12.70
CA MET A 166 20.42 -23.28 -12.98
C MET A 166 21.63 -23.93 -13.66
N GLU A 167 22.11 -25.07 -13.16
CA GLU A 167 23.18 -25.86 -13.80
C GLU A 167 22.86 -26.22 -15.26
N PHE A 168 21.59 -26.53 -15.54
CA PHE A 168 21.13 -26.88 -16.88
C PHE A 168 21.07 -25.67 -17.83
N PHE A 169 20.50 -24.53 -17.39
CA PHE A 169 20.24 -23.39 -18.27
C PHE A 169 21.36 -22.34 -18.30
N TRP A 170 22.15 -22.19 -17.23
CA TRP A 170 23.18 -21.15 -17.13
C TRP A 170 24.21 -21.14 -18.27
N PRO A 171 24.74 -22.29 -18.74
CA PRO A 171 25.72 -22.32 -19.83
C PRO A 171 25.21 -21.68 -21.13
N GLU A 172 23.90 -21.71 -21.36
CA GLU A 172 23.27 -21.10 -22.51
C GLU A 172 22.83 -19.66 -22.23
N LEU A 173 22.25 -19.41 -21.04
CA LEU A 173 21.84 -18.08 -20.59
C LEU A 173 23.00 -17.08 -20.62
N ILE A 174 24.18 -17.46 -20.14
CA ILE A 174 25.35 -16.57 -20.10
C ILE A 174 25.81 -16.11 -21.50
N ARG A 175 25.43 -16.83 -22.57
CA ARG A 175 25.77 -16.47 -23.96
C ARG A 175 24.80 -15.48 -24.58
N VAL A 176 23.58 -15.39 -24.05
CA VAL A 176 22.49 -14.59 -24.63
C VAL A 176 22.04 -13.44 -23.74
N LEU A 177 22.32 -13.51 -22.43
CA LEU A 177 21.98 -12.45 -21.49
C LEU A 177 22.95 -11.26 -21.63
N PRO A 178 22.46 -10.01 -21.54
CA PRO A 178 23.30 -8.82 -21.46
C PRO A 178 24.24 -8.82 -20.23
N PRO A 179 25.38 -8.10 -20.29
CA PRO A 179 26.38 -8.07 -19.22
C PRO A 179 25.87 -7.60 -17.86
N ASP A 180 24.94 -6.64 -17.81
CA ASP A 180 24.33 -6.14 -16.58
C ASP A 180 23.52 -7.23 -15.85
N ILE A 181 22.80 -8.08 -16.60
CA ILE A 181 22.08 -9.22 -16.05
C ILE A 181 23.05 -10.29 -15.54
N ILE A 182 24.10 -10.59 -16.31
CA ILE A 182 25.13 -11.55 -15.90
C ILE A 182 25.82 -11.10 -14.62
N PHE A 183 26.13 -9.80 -14.50
CA PHE A 183 26.64 -9.21 -13.27
C PHE A 183 25.70 -9.41 -12.08
N ILE A 184 24.41 -9.11 -12.22
CA ILE A 184 23.45 -9.27 -11.11
C ILE A 184 23.35 -10.74 -10.69
N ALA A 185 23.35 -11.66 -11.66
CA ALA A 185 23.22 -13.10 -11.43
C ALA A 185 24.49 -13.73 -10.83
N ASP A 186 25.68 -13.26 -11.21
CA ASP A 186 26.95 -13.82 -10.75
C ASP A 186 28.02 -12.71 -10.57
N PRO A 187 27.89 -11.85 -9.54
CA PRO A 187 28.71 -10.65 -9.39
C PRO A 187 30.20 -10.94 -9.18
N GLU A 188 30.52 -12.09 -8.59
CA GLU A 188 31.88 -12.58 -8.31
C GLU A 188 32.34 -13.66 -9.29
N GLY A 189 31.47 -14.11 -10.21
CA GLY A 189 31.81 -15.09 -11.26
C GLY A 189 31.98 -16.52 -10.76
N SER A 190 31.63 -16.82 -9.51
CA SER A 190 31.81 -18.14 -8.87
C SER A 190 30.50 -18.83 -8.50
N LEU A 191 29.37 -18.13 -8.64
CA LEU A 191 28.11 -18.51 -8.03
C LEU A 191 27.33 -19.51 -8.91
N MET A 192 27.48 -19.39 -10.23
CA MET A 192 26.72 -20.16 -11.21
C MET A 192 27.51 -21.34 -11.82
N GLY A 193 28.61 -21.75 -11.17
CA GLY A 193 29.40 -22.94 -11.50
C GLY A 193 30.35 -22.82 -12.71
N ILE A 194 30.02 -21.98 -13.70
CA ILE A 194 30.92 -21.63 -14.80
C ILE A 194 31.58 -20.29 -14.49
N GLY A 195 32.90 -20.31 -14.26
CA GLY A 195 33.69 -19.11 -14.08
C GLY A 195 33.52 -18.13 -15.24
N SER A 196 33.05 -16.91 -14.96
CA SER A 196 32.92 -15.83 -15.94
C SER A 196 33.57 -14.57 -15.44
N SER A 197 34.35 -13.89 -16.29
CA SER A 197 34.94 -12.60 -15.96
C SER A 197 33.95 -11.44 -16.09
N ILE A 198 32.76 -11.66 -16.68
CA ILE A 198 31.80 -10.60 -17.00
C ILE A 198 31.30 -9.92 -15.72
N GLY A 199 30.81 -10.68 -14.73
CA GLY A 199 30.30 -10.11 -13.49
C GLY A 199 31.36 -9.35 -12.69
N PRO A 200 32.53 -9.94 -12.40
CA PRO A 200 33.62 -9.26 -11.70
C PRO A 200 34.11 -7.98 -12.38
N GLN A 201 34.11 -7.94 -13.71
CA GLN A 201 34.62 -6.80 -14.48
C GLN A 201 33.54 -5.76 -14.86
N PHE A 202 32.26 -6.03 -14.59
CA PHE A 202 31.19 -5.10 -14.91
C PHE A 202 31.22 -3.88 -13.98
N VAL A 203 31.22 -2.69 -14.59
CA VAL A 203 31.30 -1.39 -13.90
C VAL A 203 30.21 -0.39 -14.36
N GLY A 204 29.24 -0.84 -15.17
CA GLY A 204 28.24 0.04 -15.76
C GLY A 204 28.74 0.80 -17.01
N ASN A 205 27.82 1.41 -17.75
CA ASN A 205 28.08 2.08 -19.03
C ASN A 205 28.29 3.60 -18.90
N ASN A 206 28.00 4.18 -17.73
CA ASN A 206 28.17 5.60 -17.43
C ASN A 206 28.37 5.80 -15.92
N THR A 207 28.63 7.04 -15.50
CA THR A 207 28.90 7.39 -14.09
C THR A 207 27.76 7.01 -13.14
N ALA A 208 26.51 7.20 -13.56
CA ALA A 208 25.34 6.85 -12.75
C ALA A 208 25.25 5.33 -12.56
N GLU A 209 25.43 4.55 -13.64
CA GLU A 209 25.49 3.09 -13.56
C GLU A 209 26.71 2.60 -12.76
N MET A 210 27.85 3.28 -12.83
CA MET A 210 29.04 2.93 -12.05
C MET A 210 28.78 3.04 -10.54
N ARG A 211 28.13 4.13 -10.11
CA ARG A 211 27.69 4.28 -8.70
C ARG A 211 26.69 3.20 -8.30
N LEU A 212 25.70 2.95 -9.15
CA LEU A 212 24.68 1.92 -8.91
C LEU A 212 25.27 0.51 -8.84
N VAL A 213 26.23 0.17 -9.70
CA VAL A 213 26.93 -1.12 -9.70
C VAL A 213 27.76 -1.29 -8.43
N GLY A 214 28.46 -0.24 -7.99
CA GLY A 214 29.19 -0.25 -6.72
C GLY A 214 28.27 -0.56 -5.54
N ALA A 215 27.14 0.15 -5.45
CA ALA A 215 26.12 -0.10 -4.42
C ALA A 215 25.50 -1.51 -4.53
N LEU A 216 25.26 -1.99 -5.74
CA LEU A 216 24.70 -3.32 -5.99
C LEU A 216 25.62 -4.45 -5.51
N ARG A 217 26.94 -4.31 -5.58
CA ARG A 217 27.86 -5.34 -5.07
C ARG A 217 27.63 -5.61 -3.58
N GLU A 218 27.50 -4.55 -2.80
CA GLU A 218 27.19 -4.67 -1.37
C GLU A 218 25.79 -5.22 -1.13
N VAL A 219 24.78 -4.71 -1.84
CA VAL A 219 23.39 -5.18 -1.70
C VAL A 219 23.26 -6.66 -2.08
N LEU A 220 23.88 -7.11 -3.17
CA LEU A 220 23.84 -8.50 -3.63
C LEU A 220 24.61 -9.46 -2.71
N ALA A 221 25.54 -8.95 -1.91
CA ALA A 221 26.21 -9.68 -0.84
C ALA A 221 25.38 -9.77 0.47
N GLY A 222 24.20 -9.14 0.52
CA GLY A 222 23.36 -9.09 1.72
C GLY A 222 23.66 -7.90 2.65
N GLY A 223 24.44 -6.91 2.18
CA GLY A 223 24.82 -5.72 2.94
C GLY A 223 23.78 -4.60 2.93
N HIS A 224 24.11 -3.51 3.64
CA HIS A 224 23.28 -2.31 3.80
C HIS A 224 24.09 -1.07 3.49
N LEU A 225 23.46 -0.11 2.82
CA LEU A 225 24.13 1.10 2.37
C LEU A 225 23.98 2.26 3.38
N GLY A 226 24.88 3.22 3.29
CA GLY A 226 24.79 4.51 3.97
C GLY A 226 23.70 5.42 3.41
N TYR A 227 23.38 6.47 4.17
CA TYR A 227 22.37 7.46 3.78
C TYR A 227 22.75 8.19 2.47
N GLU A 228 23.98 8.69 2.38
CA GLU A 228 24.46 9.46 1.23
C GLU A 228 24.58 8.57 -0.03
N GLU A 229 24.93 7.30 0.14
CA GLU A 229 25.05 6.34 -0.95
C GLU A 229 23.69 6.07 -1.59
N VAL A 230 22.66 5.76 -0.79
CA VAL A 230 21.30 5.57 -1.30
C VAL A 230 20.77 6.86 -1.92
N GLN A 231 20.94 8.00 -1.27
CA GLN A 231 20.47 9.28 -1.81
C GLN A 231 21.14 9.62 -3.14
N GLY A 232 22.46 9.43 -3.23
CA GLY A 232 23.24 9.67 -4.44
C GLY A 232 22.91 8.70 -5.56
N VAL A 233 22.58 7.44 -5.26
CA VAL A 233 22.05 6.50 -6.26
C VAL A 233 20.68 6.97 -6.75
N LEU A 234 19.74 7.27 -5.87
CA LEU A 234 18.38 7.64 -6.27
C LEU A 234 18.35 8.89 -7.15
N LYS A 235 19.14 9.92 -6.82
CA LYS A 235 19.22 11.17 -7.59
C LYS A 235 19.90 11.00 -8.95
N ASP A 236 20.80 10.04 -9.09
CA ASP A 236 21.48 9.76 -10.36
C ASP A 236 20.60 8.94 -11.32
N VAL A 237 19.70 8.11 -10.79
CA VAL A 237 18.93 7.13 -11.57
C VAL A 237 17.49 7.58 -11.86
N LEU A 238 16.96 8.57 -11.14
CA LEU A 238 15.60 9.08 -11.33
C LEU A 238 15.60 10.55 -11.77
N PRO A 239 14.60 11.00 -12.55
CA PRO A 239 13.43 10.26 -13.02
C PRO A 239 13.77 9.20 -14.09
N LEU A 240 12.95 8.15 -14.20
CA LEU A 240 12.94 7.28 -15.37
C LEU A 240 12.25 8.00 -16.54
N ASP A 241 12.99 8.86 -17.22
CA ASP A 241 12.51 9.40 -18.49
C ASP A 241 12.62 8.33 -19.57
N ARG A 242 11.54 8.15 -20.36
CA ARG A 242 11.48 7.22 -21.50
C ARG A 242 12.54 7.59 -22.55
N GLY A 243 13.78 7.15 -22.31
CA GLY A 243 14.93 7.33 -23.21
C GLY A 243 16.04 8.28 -22.75
N LEU A 244 15.95 8.94 -21.58
CA LEU A 244 16.98 9.92 -21.13
C LEU A 244 17.70 9.53 -19.83
N SER A 245 17.06 8.78 -18.92
CA SER A 245 17.78 8.17 -17.80
C SER A 245 18.66 7.06 -18.38
N GLY A 246 19.94 7.34 -18.63
CA GLY A 246 20.88 6.40 -19.22
C GLY A 246 21.18 5.16 -18.35
N VAL A 247 20.34 4.85 -17.36
CA VAL A 247 20.53 3.79 -16.37
C VAL A 247 19.63 2.60 -16.69
N SER A 248 20.20 1.40 -16.68
CA SER A 248 19.50 0.15 -16.92
C SER A 248 18.39 -0.12 -15.89
N GLU A 249 17.16 -0.32 -16.37
CA GLU A 249 16.04 -0.84 -15.57
C GLU A 249 16.39 -2.17 -14.87
N THR A 250 17.29 -2.97 -15.46
CA THR A 250 17.80 -4.20 -14.85
C THR A 250 18.52 -3.88 -13.53
N LEU A 251 19.44 -2.92 -13.55
CA LEU A 251 20.23 -2.55 -12.37
C LEU A 251 19.34 -1.91 -11.30
N LEU A 252 18.45 -1.00 -11.70
CA LEU A 252 17.54 -0.33 -10.76
C LEU A 252 16.55 -1.31 -10.10
N SER A 253 15.96 -2.22 -10.87
CA SER A 253 15.07 -3.25 -10.31
C SER A 253 15.80 -4.21 -9.37
N ALA A 254 17.04 -4.60 -9.70
CA ALA A 254 17.90 -5.39 -8.83
C ALA A 254 18.19 -4.65 -7.51
N PHE A 255 18.45 -3.34 -7.57
CA PHE A 255 18.75 -2.53 -6.39
C PHE A 255 17.55 -2.42 -5.45
N LEU A 256 16.37 -2.07 -6.01
CA LEU A 256 15.14 -1.94 -5.24
C LEU A 256 14.70 -3.27 -4.59
N ILE A 257 14.83 -4.39 -5.31
CA ILE A 257 14.49 -5.71 -4.77
C ILE A 257 15.56 -6.21 -3.81
N GLY A 258 16.84 -5.95 -4.07
CA GLY A 258 17.92 -6.35 -3.21
C GLY A 258 17.83 -5.72 -1.82
N GLN A 259 17.65 -4.40 -1.74
CA GLN A 259 17.46 -3.72 -0.46
C GLN A 259 16.21 -4.20 0.29
N ARG A 260 15.10 -4.43 -0.44
CA ARG A 260 13.90 -5.05 0.15
C ARG A 260 14.22 -6.42 0.76
N MET A 261 15.00 -7.24 0.05
CA MET A 261 15.33 -8.60 0.48
C MET A 261 16.26 -8.61 1.69
N ASN A 262 17.18 -7.65 1.79
CA ASN A 262 18.06 -7.49 2.95
C ASN A 262 17.34 -6.92 4.18
N ARG A 263 16.12 -6.39 4.00
CA ARG A 263 15.33 -5.61 4.97
C ARG A 263 15.98 -4.27 5.26
N GLU A 264 15.34 -3.21 4.82
CA GLU A 264 15.91 -1.87 4.83
C GLU A 264 16.31 -1.41 6.24
N SER A 265 17.50 -0.84 6.36
CA SER A 265 17.93 -0.18 7.59
C SER A 265 17.30 1.22 7.74
N ASP A 266 17.31 1.75 8.96
CA ASP A 266 16.82 3.12 9.25
C ASP A 266 17.51 4.18 8.39
N ARG A 267 18.80 4.00 8.09
CA ARG A 267 19.60 4.94 7.28
C ARG A 267 19.15 4.92 5.83
N GLU A 268 18.93 3.73 5.27
CA GLU A 268 18.43 3.55 3.90
C GLU A 268 17.01 4.10 3.77
N LEU A 269 16.10 3.77 4.69
CA LEU A 269 14.74 4.30 4.68
C LEU A 269 14.70 5.83 4.80
N LYS A 270 15.57 6.41 5.64
CA LYS A 270 15.72 7.86 5.74
C LYS A 270 16.18 8.46 4.40
N ALA A 271 17.11 7.81 3.69
CA ALA A 271 17.57 8.28 2.39
C ALA A 271 16.44 8.27 1.35
N TYR A 272 15.67 7.18 1.26
CA TYR A 272 14.48 7.12 0.41
C TYR A 272 13.46 8.22 0.75
N CYS A 273 13.25 8.48 2.03
CA CYS A 273 12.26 9.44 2.50
C CYS A 273 12.62 10.89 2.13
N LEU A 274 13.90 11.24 2.18
CA LEU A 274 14.37 12.63 2.03
C LEU A 274 15.03 12.92 0.67
N ALA A 275 15.21 11.92 -0.20
CA ALA A 275 15.98 12.08 -1.44
C ALA A 275 15.41 13.16 -2.38
N PHE A 276 14.10 13.33 -2.40
CA PHE A 276 13.39 14.20 -3.35
C PHE A 276 12.65 15.36 -2.67
N ASP A 277 12.92 15.66 -1.40
CA ASP A 277 12.25 16.75 -0.67
C ASP A 277 12.42 18.12 -1.37
N ASP A 278 13.56 18.33 -2.04
CA ASP A 278 13.87 19.57 -2.74
C ASP A 278 13.41 19.58 -4.21
N GLU A 279 12.88 18.45 -4.74
CA GLU A 279 12.44 18.32 -6.14
C GLU A 279 11.38 19.37 -6.54
N PRO A 280 10.30 19.59 -5.77
CA PRO A 280 9.34 20.65 -6.04
C PRO A 280 9.75 22.03 -5.49
N GLY A 281 10.96 22.14 -4.91
CA GLY A 281 11.40 23.29 -4.11
C GLY A 281 10.95 23.21 -2.64
N PRO A 282 11.25 24.24 -1.82
CA PRO A 282 10.91 24.24 -0.40
C PRO A 282 9.41 24.07 -0.17
N ALA A 283 9.04 23.18 0.76
CA ALA A 283 7.65 22.95 1.12
C ALA A 283 6.98 24.26 1.62
N PRO A 284 5.85 24.67 1.03
CA PRO A 284 5.16 25.89 1.43
C PRO A 284 4.58 25.74 2.85
N VAL A 285 4.52 26.84 3.61
CA VAL A 285 4.04 26.85 5.00
C VAL A 285 2.63 27.44 5.05
N ALA A 286 1.63 26.63 5.39
CA ALA A 286 0.23 27.03 5.57
C ALA A 286 -0.01 27.68 6.94
N ASP A 287 -0.78 28.77 6.94
CA ASP A 287 -1.27 29.44 8.14
C ASP A 287 -2.49 28.72 8.72
N VAL A 288 -2.23 27.58 9.37
CA VAL A 288 -3.25 26.74 10.02
C VAL A 288 -2.78 26.31 11.42
N LYS A 289 -3.73 26.17 12.36
CA LYS A 289 -3.44 25.80 13.75
C LYS A 289 -2.81 24.40 13.90
N SER A 290 -3.18 23.49 13.01
CA SER A 290 -2.68 22.12 12.97
C SER A 290 -2.78 21.57 11.55
N LEU A 291 -1.88 20.65 11.20
CA LEU A 291 -1.90 19.94 9.94
C LEU A 291 -1.54 18.46 10.16
N THR A 292 -2.45 17.57 9.78
CA THR A 292 -2.19 16.13 9.76
C THR A 292 -1.95 15.63 8.35
N HIS A 293 -0.79 15.02 8.10
CA HIS A 293 -0.47 14.31 6.86
C HIS A 293 -0.97 12.87 6.92
N TYR A 294 -1.68 12.43 5.88
CA TYR A 294 -2.22 11.08 5.76
C TYR A 294 -1.44 10.24 4.75
N GLY A 295 -0.58 9.37 5.27
CA GLY A 295 0.25 8.42 4.55
C GLY A 295 -0.40 7.05 4.39
N GLU A 296 -1.40 6.96 3.54
CA GLU A 296 -1.99 5.67 3.15
C GLU A 296 -1.02 4.82 2.32
N PRO A 297 -1.12 3.47 2.31
CA PRO A 297 -0.45 2.68 1.30
C PRO A 297 -0.91 3.05 -0.11
N TYR A 298 0.03 3.46 -0.94
CA TYR A 298 -0.25 3.96 -2.29
C TYR A 298 -0.82 2.90 -3.24
N ASP A 299 -0.61 1.61 -2.97
CA ASP A 299 -1.20 0.50 -3.73
C ASP A 299 -2.69 0.23 -3.41
N GLY A 300 -3.27 0.99 -2.47
CA GLY A 300 -4.70 1.05 -2.21
C GLY A 300 -5.31 -0.20 -1.55
N ASN A 301 -6.63 -0.16 -1.35
CA ASN A 301 -7.40 -1.31 -0.84
C ASN A 301 -8.17 -2.00 -1.95
N THR A 302 -8.24 -3.32 -1.86
CA THR A 302 -8.92 -4.14 -2.87
C THR A 302 -10.28 -4.65 -2.43
N ARG A 303 -10.51 -4.79 -1.12
CA ARG A 303 -11.72 -5.42 -0.60
C ARG A 303 -12.58 -4.48 0.22
N TYR A 304 -11.98 -3.70 1.10
CA TYR A 304 -12.72 -2.96 2.14
C TYR A 304 -12.87 -1.46 1.85
N PHE A 305 -13.97 -0.89 2.38
CA PHE A 305 -14.27 0.54 2.39
C PHE A 305 -13.10 1.38 2.94
N ARG A 306 -12.77 2.48 2.26
CA ARG A 306 -11.69 3.40 2.64
C ARG A 306 -12.29 4.70 3.16
N SER A 307 -12.14 4.94 4.46
CA SER A 307 -12.75 6.08 5.15
C SER A 307 -11.93 7.37 5.10
N THR A 308 -10.64 7.31 4.73
CA THR A 308 -9.67 8.38 5.00
C THR A 308 -10.01 9.73 4.35
N LEU A 309 -10.50 9.75 3.10
CA LEU A 309 -10.98 10.98 2.44
C LEU A 309 -12.12 11.64 3.24
N PHE A 310 -13.09 10.84 3.70
CA PHE A 310 -14.25 11.33 4.44
C PHE A 310 -13.87 11.76 5.86
N VAL A 311 -12.91 11.07 6.48
CA VAL A 311 -12.32 11.47 7.77
C VAL A 311 -11.63 12.83 7.67
N ALA A 312 -10.87 13.09 6.59
CA ALA A 312 -10.22 14.37 6.37
C ALA A 312 -11.23 15.52 6.22
N ALA A 313 -12.29 15.32 5.44
CA ALA A 313 -13.38 16.29 5.28
C ALA A 313 -14.15 16.54 6.58
N LEU A 314 -14.30 15.52 7.43
CA LEU A 314 -14.93 15.65 8.74
C LEU A 314 -14.04 16.42 9.72
N ARG A 315 -12.76 16.07 9.82
CA ARG A 315 -11.81 16.70 10.75
C ARG A 315 -11.64 18.20 10.49
N SER A 316 -11.72 18.61 9.23
CA SER A 316 -11.64 20.02 8.87
C SER A 316 -12.83 20.87 9.36
N CYS A 317 -13.97 20.25 9.72
CA CYS A 317 -15.13 20.96 10.27
C CYS A 317 -14.86 21.63 11.62
N TYR A 318 -13.92 21.11 12.41
CA TYR A 318 -13.52 21.66 13.71
C TYR A 318 -12.06 22.14 13.72
N GLY A 319 -11.55 22.49 12.54
CA GLY A 319 -10.28 23.19 12.33
C GLY A 319 -9.04 22.29 12.36
N GLU A 320 -9.17 20.97 12.39
CA GLU A 320 -8.02 20.07 12.22
C GLU A 320 -7.72 19.88 10.74
N SER A 321 -6.76 20.65 10.21
CA SER A 321 -6.48 20.61 8.77
C SER A 321 -5.80 19.31 8.37
N CYS A 322 -6.16 18.80 7.19
CA CYS A 322 -5.72 17.49 6.72
C CYS A 322 -5.10 17.55 5.33
N LEU A 323 -3.87 17.04 5.17
CA LEU A 323 -3.24 16.85 3.87
C LEU A 323 -3.18 15.36 3.52
N LEU A 324 -3.96 14.98 2.52
CA LEU A 324 -3.92 13.66 1.92
C LEU A 324 -2.85 13.66 0.81
N HIS A 325 -2.12 12.56 0.66
CA HIS A 325 -1.22 12.39 -0.47
C HIS A 325 -1.24 10.94 -0.94
N GLY A 326 -1.04 10.73 -2.24
CA GLY A 326 -1.19 9.41 -2.85
C GLY A 326 -0.86 9.40 -4.33
N VAL A 327 -1.48 8.47 -5.06
CA VAL A 327 -1.30 8.31 -6.51
C VAL A 327 -2.62 7.83 -7.13
N ASP A 328 -2.75 7.96 -8.44
CA ASP A 328 -3.89 7.49 -9.22
C ASP A 328 -3.96 5.97 -9.36
N TRP A 329 -2.83 5.30 -9.52
CA TRP A 329 -2.75 3.85 -9.51
C TRP A 329 -1.34 3.35 -9.16
N MET A 330 -1.22 2.33 -8.30
CA MET A 330 0.08 1.76 -7.94
C MET A 330 0.01 0.22 -7.76
N PRO A 331 0.99 -0.52 -8.33
CA PRO A 331 1.16 -1.95 -8.07
C PRO A 331 1.70 -2.21 -6.65
N PRO A 332 1.59 -3.45 -6.13
CA PRO A 332 1.14 -4.67 -6.81
C PRO A 332 -0.35 -4.97 -6.69
N LYS A 333 -1.09 -4.22 -5.88
CA LYS A 333 -2.52 -4.46 -5.67
C LYS A 333 -3.39 -3.81 -6.75
N GLY A 334 -3.03 -2.59 -7.18
CA GLY A 334 -3.90 -1.74 -8.00
C GLY A 334 -5.27 -1.55 -7.33
N GLY A 335 -5.27 -1.24 -6.03
CA GLY A 335 -6.47 -1.02 -5.24
C GLY A 335 -6.99 0.42 -5.34
N ILE A 336 -8.11 0.69 -4.68
CA ILE A 336 -8.74 2.02 -4.63
C ILE A 336 -7.83 2.97 -3.86
N THR A 337 -7.59 4.16 -4.44
CA THR A 337 -6.84 5.27 -3.82
C THR A 337 -7.74 6.51 -3.64
N GLU A 338 -7.28 7.44 -2.82
CA GLU A 338 -7.95 8.73 -2.62
C GLU A 338 -8.00 9.55 -3.92
N GLU A 339 -6.97 9.49 -4.78
CA GLU A 339 -6.95 10.18 -6.07
C GLU A 339 -8.08 9.68 -6.99
N GLN A 340 -8.28 8.35 -7.04
CA GLN A 340 -9.36 7.76 -7.85
C GLN A 340 -10.73 8.23 -7.37
N MET A 341 -10.93 8.26 -6.05
CA MET A 341 -12.20 8.73 -5.49
C MET A 341 -12.44 10.21 -5.82
N LEU A 342 -11.41 11.06 -5.65
CA LEU A 342 -11.48 12.48 -5.97
C LEU A 342 -11.71 12.75 -7.46
N LYS A 343 -11.00 12.04 -8.35
CA LYS A 343 -11.23 12.10 -9.81
C LYS A 343 -12.66 11.70 -10.14
N PHE A 344 -13.16 10.59 -9.59
CA PHE A 344 -14.54 10.15 -9.82
C PHE A 344 -15.58 11.19 -9.38
N MET A 345 -15.33 11.90 -8.29
CA MET A 345 -16.16 13.02 -7.81
C MET A 345 -15.98 14.32 -8.59
N GLY A 346 -15.06 14.39 -9.56
CA GLY A 346 -14.81 15.58 -10.39
C GLY A 346 -13.87 16.62 -9.80
N ALA A 347 -13.12 16.29 -8.74
CA ALA A 347 -12.10 17.19 -8.19
C ALA A 347 -10.86 17.26 -9.09
N ASN A 348 -10.19 18.41 -9.09
CA ASN A 348 -8.86 18.53 -9.68
C ASN A 348 -7.83 17.86 -8.76
N THR A 349 -7.00 16.99 -9.33
CA THR A 349 -5.91 16.26 -8.63
C THR A 349 -4.52 16.63 -9.15
N GLN A 350 -4.46 17.59 -10.07
CA GLN A 350 -3.24 18.21 -10.58
C GLN A 350 -3.02 19.52 -9.83
N LEU A 351 -2.70 19.41 -8.54
CA LEU A 351 -2.50 20.53 -7.64
C LEU A 351 -1.03 20.57 -7.20
N SER A 352 -0.41 21.74 -7.32
CA SER A 352 0.91 21.97 -6.75
C SER A 352 0.83 22.07 -5.21
N PRO A 353 1.96 21.86 -4.50
CA PRO A 353 2.02 22.13 -3.05
C PRO A 353 1.55 23.53 -2.65
N PHE A 354 1.82 24.56 -3.47
CA PHE A 354 1.37 25.93 -3.20
C PHE A 354 -0.15 26.10 -3.36
N GLN A 355 -0.77 25.42 -4.32
CA GLN A 355 -2.23 25.42 -4.46
C GLN A 355 -2.88 24.66 -3.32
N ALA A 356 -2.31 23.52 -2.90
CA ALA A 356 -2.76 22.79 -1.74
C ALA A 356 -2.66 23.63 -0.45
N LYS A 357 -1.60 24.41 -0.25
CA LYS A 357 -1.50 25.40 0.84
C LYS A 357 -2.72 26.34 0.84
N LYS A 358 -3.05 26.95 -0.30
CA LYS A 358 -4.20 27.89 -0.39
C LYS A 358 -5.53 27.22 -0.04
N ILE A 359 -5.72 25.96 -0.43
CA ILE A 359 -6.92 25.20 -0.09
C ILE A 359 -6.96 24.86 1.41
N LEU A 360 -5.82 24.51 2.01
CA LEU A 360 -5.72 24.23 3.44
C LEU A 360 -6.07 25.45 4.30
N GLU A 361 -5.71 26.65 3.84
CA GLU A 361 -6.01 27.94 4.49
C GLU A 361 -7.46 28.41 4.25
N ASP A 362 -8.23 27.74 3.39
CA ASP A 362 -9.65 28.06 3.19
C ASP A 362 -10.49 27.49 4.35
N ASP A 363 -10.99 28.38 5.20
CA ASP A 363 -11.85 28.07 6.35
C ASP A 363 -13.14 27.32 5.99
N LYS A 364 -13.54 27.26 4.72
CA LYS A 364 -14.68 26.46 4.22
C LYS A 364 -14.28 25.08 3.71
N ILE A 365 -12.98 24.77 3.67
CA ILE A 365 -12.46 23.48 3.22
C ILE A 365 -11.60 22.84 4.30
N GLY A 366 -10.42 23.38 4.60
CA GLY A 366 -9.48 22.89 5.62
C GLY A 366 -8.85 21.52 5.33
N PHE A 367 -8.97 20.97 4.12
CA PHE A 367 -8.23 19.77 3.71
C PHE A 367 -7.84 19.84 2.23
N ALA A 368 -6.73 19.19 1.88
CA ALA A 368 -6.25 19.14 0.50
C ALA A 368 -5.71 17.75 0.13
N TYR A 369 -5.57 17.50 -1.17
CA TYR A 369 -4.94 16.31 -1.72
C TYR A 369 -3.81 16.70 -2.68
N ILE A 370 -2.67 15.99 -2.59
CA ILE A 370 -1.56 16.13 -3.54
C ILE A 370 -1.20 14.76 -4.12
N SER A 371 -1.13 14.68 -5.46
CA SER A 371 -0.65 13.48 -6.15
C SER A 371 0.87 13.41 -6.12
N GLN A 372 1.43 12.21 -5.98
CA GLN A 372 2.88 11.95 -6.12
C GLN A 372 3.40 12.44 -7.47
N ARG A 373 2.58 12.42 -8.52
CA ARG A 373 2.94 12.94 -9.85
C ARG A 373 3.30 14.43 -9.82
N GLU A 374 2.63 15.23 -8.98
CA GLU A 374 2.85 16.66 -8.88
C GLU A 374 3.94 17.02 -7.85
N ALA A 375 4.04 16.22 -6.78
CA ALA A 375 4.99 16.47 -5.69
C ALA A 375 6.38 15.89 -5.95
N HIS A 376 6.45 14.70 -6.54
CA HIS A 376 7.69 13.93 -6.72
C HIS A 376 7.67 13.16 -8.05
N PRO A 377 7.73 13.85 -9.20
CA PRO A 377 7.68 13.20 -10.52
C PRO A 377 8.77 12.14 -10.72
N SER A 378 9.95 12.31 -10.11
CA SER A 378 11.00 11.29 -10.08
C SER A 378 10.54 9.98 -9.46
N LEU A 379 9.83 10.03 -8.34
CA LEU A 379 9.29 8.84 -7.70
C LEU A 379 8.09 8.27 -8.46
N TYR A 380 7.27 9.13 -9.06
CA TYR A 380 6.12 8.71 -9.88
C TYR A 380 6.56 7.95 -11.15
N SER A 381 7.72 8.29 -11.74
CA SER A 381 8.27 7.61 -12.92
C SER A 381 8.48 6.09 -12.73
N LEU A 382 8.54 5.62 -11.48
CA LEU A 382 8.73 4.20 -11.13
C LEU A 382 7.47 3.35 -11.23
N VAL A 383 6.27 3.90 -11.49
CA VAL A 383 5.01 3.13 -11.47
C VAL A 383 5.07 1.91 -12.40
N GLY A 384 5.54 2.10 -13.64
CA GLY A 384 5.70 1.01 -14.60
C GLY A 384 6.69 -0.05 -14.13
N LEU A 385 7.90 0.35 -13.70
CA LEU A 385 8.91 -0.58 -13.19
C LEU A 385 8.40 -1.36 -11.96
N ARG A 386 7.66 -0.70 -11.05
CA ARG A 386 7.10 -1.33 -9.83
C ARG A 386 6.10 -2.44 -10.15
N GLU A 387 5.46 -2.41 -11.32
CA GLU A 387 4.57 -3.49 -11.75
C GLU A 387 5.34 -4.76 -12.08
N HIS A 388 6.47 -4.61 -12.78
CA HIS A 388 7.35 -5.69 -13.20
C HIS A 388 8.13 -6.33 -12.04
N ILE A 389 8.46 -5.59 -10.98
CA ILE A 389 9.15 -6.18 -9.82
C ILE A 389 8.21 -6.91 -8.84
N LYS A 390 6.88 -6.76 -8.99
CA LYS A 390 5.80 -7.38 -8.17
C LYS A 390 5.75 -7.03 -6.68
N LYS A 391 6.85 -6.58 -6.11
CA LYS A 391 7.02 -6.41 -4.66
C LYS A 391 7.08 -4.93 -4.31
N ARG A 392 6.75 -4.62 -3.06
CA ARG A 392 6.84 -3.26 -2.53
C ARG A 392 8.32 -2.90 -2.31
N PRO A 393 8.93 -1.98 -3.04
CA PRO A 393 10.32 -1.58 -2.76
C PRO A 393 10.41 -0.79 -1.44
N PRO A 394 11.63 -0.48 -0.95
CA PRO A 394 11.86 0.42 0.19
C PRO A 394 11.00 1.70 0.16
N LEU A 395 10.85 2.27 -1.05
CA LEU A 395 10.05 3.45 -1.33
C LEU A 395 8.59 3.34 -0.83
N ALA A 396 7.98 2.14 -0.88
CA ALA A 396 6.60 1.94 -0.44
C ALA A 396 6.40 2.15 1.07
N THR A 397 7.48 2.11 1.85
CA THR A 397 7.47 2.50 3.26
C THR A 397 7.66 4.01 3.40
N ALA A 398 8.67 4.56 2.72
CA ALA A 398 9.07 5.96 2.83
C ALA A 398 8.05 6.96 2.24
N GLU A 399 7.35 6.59 1.16
CA GLU A 399 6.37 7.45 0.46
C GLU A 399 5.14 7.80 1.31
N LYS A 400 4.95 7.11 2.44
CA LYS A 400 3.88 7.39 3.41
C LYS A 400 4.24 8.47 4.42
N VAL A 401 5.51 8.87 4.55
CA VAL A 401 5.96 9.82 5.57
C VAL A 401 6.48 11.08 4.88
N GLN A 402 5.55 11.94 4.46
CA GLN A 402 5.83 13.10 3.61
C GLN A 402 5.30 14.39 4.26
N GLN A 403 6.02 15.50 4.08
CA GLN A 403 5.61 16.85 4.48
C GLN A 403 5.59 17.78 3.27
N LEU A 404 4.66 17.52 2.35
CA LEU A 404 4.55 18.25 1.08
C LEU A 404 4.13 19.71 1.26
N VAL A 405 3.43 20.00 2.36
CA VAL A 405 3.11 21.35 2.85
C VAL A 405 3.42 21.32 4.33
N ARG A 406 3.88 22.43 4.90
CA ARG A 406 4.12 22.56 6.35
C ARG A 406 3.05 23.42 7.00
N ALA A 407 2.94 23.40 8.32
CA ALA A 407 2.07 24.31 9.06
C ALA A 407 2.84 25.29 9.94
N GLN A 408 2.29 26.48 10.16
CA GLN A 408 2.74 27.36 11.26
C GLN A 408 2.45 26.74 12.64
N GLY A 409 1.35 26.00 12.75
CA GLY A 409 0.94 25.31 13.97
C GLY A 409 1.49 23.89 14.11
N LYS A 410 0.75 23.03 14.82
CA LYS A 410 1.19 21.66 15.13
C LYS A 410 1.10 20.74 13.92
N GLU A 411 2.21 20.07 13.60
CA GLU A 411 2.27 19.07 12.53
C GLU A 411 2.15 17.64 13.07
N ALA A 412 1.38 16.80 12.39
CA ALA A 412 1.25 15.38 12.69
C ALA A 412 1.27 14.51 11.43
N ILE A 413 1.67 13.24 11.56
CA ILE A 413 1.60 12.25 10.46
C ILE A 413 0.87 11.01 10.94
N VAL A 414 -0.06 10.50 10.13
CA VAL A 414 -0.72 9.21 10.33
C VAL A 414 -0.39 8.29 9.16
N ALA A 415 0.11 7.09 9.43
CA ALA A 415 0.46 6.12 8.39
C ALA A 415 -0.05 4.70 8.69
N GLY A 416 -0.41 3.99 7.63
CA GLY A 416 -0.80 2.57 7.71
C GLY A 416 0.38 1.63 7.52
N PHE A 417 0.34 0.42 8.09
CA PHE A 417 1.35 -0.60 7.83
C PHE A 417 0.79 -2.02 7.69
N TYR A 418 1.50 -2.86 6.92
CA TYR A 418 1.06 -4.19 6.52
C TYR A 418 1.54 -5.30 7.45
N HIS A 419 2.81 -5.25 7.79
CA HIS A 419 3.55 -6.32 8.42
C HIS A 419 4.20 -5.80 9.68
N ASP A 420 4.29 -6.66 10.68
CA ASP A 420 4.92 -6.32 11.95
C ASP A 420 6.39 -5.97 11.73
N GLY A 421 6.90 -5.03 12.52
CA GLY A 421 8.26 -4.52 12.42
C GLY A 421 8.40 -3.29 11.52
N TYR A 422 7.30 -2.74 10.99
CA TYR A 422 7.29 -1.46 10.26
C TYR A 422 6.77 -0.28 11.10
N GLU A 423 6.35 -0.52 12.34
CA GLU A 423 5.87 0.50 13.27
C GLU A 423 6.99 1.48 13.60
N GLU A 424 8.09 0.95 14.15
CA GLU A 424 9.22 1.78 14.58
C GLU A 424 9.94 2.46 13.41
N PRO A 425 10.19 1.81 12.25
CA PRO A 425 10.73 2.50 11.09
C PRO A 425 9.89 3.69 10.63
N LEU A 426 8.55 3.56 10.59
CA LEU A 426 7.67 4.67 10.22
C LEU A 426 7.70 5.79 11.28
N LEU A 427 7.61 5.45 12.57
CA LEU A 427 7.70 6.43 13.65
C LEU A 427 9.07 7.12 13.69
N MET A 428 10.15 6.40 13.40
CA MET A 428 11.50 6.95 13.25
C MET A 428 11.53 7.99 12.14
N LEU A 429 10.98 7.70 10.95
CA LEU A 429 10.88 8.68 9.87
C LEU A 429 10.05 9.91 10.27
N MET A 430 8.93 9.72 10.98
CA MET A 430 8.12 10.83 11.49
C MET A 430 8.90 11.70 12.47
N ARG A 431 9.68 11.11 13.38
CA ARG A 431 10.57 11.88 14.28
C ARG A 431 11.66 12.62 13.49
N ARG A 432 12.21 12.02 12.42
CA ARG A 432 13.19 12.68 11.53
C ARG A 432 12.60 13.84 10.73
N ARG A 433 11.30 13.79 10.42
CA ARG A 433 10.52 14.91 9.87
C ARG A 433 10.29 16.04 10.88
N GLY A 434 10.50 15.79 12.18
CA GLY A 434 10.35 16.80 13.22
C GLY A 434 8.89 17.10 13.56
N VAL A 435 7.94 16.23 13.19
CA VAL A 435 6.52 16.45 13.53
C VAL A 435 6.28 16.32 15.04
N HIS A 436 5.21 16.97 15.51
CA HIS A 436 4.86 17.03 16.93
C HIS A 436 4.24 15.70 17.40
N SER A 437 3.43 15.09 16.53
CA SER A 437 2.77 13.81 16.80
C SER A 437 2.86 12.86 15.61
N GLY A 438 3.04 11.57 15.87
CA GLY A 438 3.09 10.53 14.86
C GLY A 438 2.23 9.35 15.28
N LEU A 439 1.44 8.81 14.37
CA LEU A 439 0.58 7.65 14.61
C LEU A 439 0.72 6.64 13.48
N VAL A 440 1.00 5.39 13.83
CA VAL A 440 0.94 4.25 12.92
C VAL A 440 -0.19 3.32 13.31
N VAL A 441 -0.96 2.88 12.31
CA VAL A 441 -2.14 2.04 12.52
C VAL A 441 -2.05 0.78 11.67
N LYS A 442 -2.33 -0.37 12.28
CA LYS A 442 -2.55 -1.63 11.58
C LYS A 442 -4.03 -1.78 11.22
N GLY A 443 -4.45 -1.18 10.11
CA GLY A 443 -5.79 -1.37 9.57
C GLY A 443 -5.92 -2.60 8.67
N GLU A 444 -7.15 -2.86 8.23
CA GLU A 444 -7.42 -3.90 7.23
C GLU A 444 -6.67 -3.59 5.92
N GLU A 445 -6.06 -4.61 5.33
CA GLU A 445 -5.23 -4.46 4.12
C GLU A 445 -4.07 -3.46 4.27
N GLY A 446 -3.61 -3.19 5.50
CA GLY A 446 -2.51 -2.28 5.80
C GLY A 446 -2.87 -0.79 5.75
N ALA A 447 -4.15 -0.47 5.57
CA ALA A 447 -4.65 0.91 5.62
C ALA A 447 -4.46 1.52 7.01
N LEU A 448 -4.56 2.85 7.11
CA LEU A 448 -4.52 3.53 8.42
C LEU A 448 -5.87 3.60 9.14
N SER A 449 -6.93 3.10 8.50
CA SER A 449 -8.28 3.11 9.09
C SER A 449 -8.52 1.92 10.03
N MET A 450 -8.92 2.22 11.26
CA MET A 450 -9.45 1.27 12.25
C MET A 450 -10.83 0.75 11.83
N THR A 451 -11.19 -0.43 12.33
CA THR A 451 -12.47 -1.10 12.09
C THR A 451 -13.27 -1.27 13.38
N THR A 452 -14.59 -1.36 13.27
CA THR A 452 -15.51 -1.67 14.38
C THR A 452 -15.63 -3.18 14.62
N LYS A 453 -15.02 -4.01 13.78
CA LYS A 453 -15.09 -5.47 13.90
C LYS A 453 -14.48 -5.96 15.22
N SER A 454 -15.18 -6.86 15.92
CA SER A 454 -14.64 -7.52 17.11
C SER A 454 -13.33 -8.24 16.78
N ARG A 455 -12.41 -8.22 17.76
CA ARG A 455 -11.13 -8.90 17.63
C ARG A 455 -11.35 -10.40 17.43
N SER A 456 -10.68 -10.97 16.43
CA SER A 456 -10.65 -12.42 16.27
C SER A 456 -9.88 -13.07 17.42
N VAL A 457 -10.56 -13.96 18.15
CA VAL A 457 -9.98 -14.75 19.26
C VAL A 457 -8.89 -15.70 18.78
N ASN A 458 -8.91 -16.07 17.49
CA ASN A 458 -8.00 -17.04 16.88
C ASN A 458 -6.78 -16.40 16.19
N ALA A 459 -6.60 -15.08 16.30
CA ALA A 459 -5.42 -14.40 15.74
C ALA A 459 -4.20 -14.63 16.66
N SER A 460 -3.47 -15.73 16.42
CA SER A 460 -2.36 -16.16 17.28
C SER A 460 -0.97 -15.71 16.81
N LYS A 461 -0.84 -15.06 15.65
CA LYS A 461 0.45 -14.57 15.14
C LYS A 461 0.39 -13.11 14.71
N GLY A 462 1.25 -12.31 15.34
CA GLY A 462 1.51 -10.92 14.98
C GLY A 462 0.54 -9.91 15.58
N LEU A 463 0.73 -8.63 15.25
CA LEU A 463 -0.11 -7.55 15.74
C LEU A 463 -1.54 -7.66 15.19
N SER A 464 -2.54 -7.35 16.00
CA SER A 464 -3.93 -7.39 15.55
C SER A 464 -4.28 -6.18 14.69
N VAL A 465 -5.34 -6.32 13.88
CA VAL A 465 -6.04 -5.16 13.31
C VAL A 465 -6.45 -4.22 14.46
N ASN A 466 -6.45 -2.91 14.22
CA ASN A 466 -6.62 -1.83 15.20
C ASN A 466 -5.45 -1.64 16.18
N TYR A 467 -4.32 -2.32 15.97
CA TYR A 467 -3.11 -1.96 16.71
C TYR A 467 -2.66 -0.56 16.30
N CYS A 468 -2.42 0.29 17.29
CA CYS A 468 -1.93 1.65 17.16
C CYS A 468 -0.63 1.80 17.94
N SER A 469 0.34 2.49 17.36
CA SER A 469 1.56 2.91 18.05
C SER A 469 1.89 4.33 17.62
N GLY A 470 2.47 5.13 18.50
CA GLY A 470 2.68 6.53 18.18
C GLY A 470 3.48 7.28 19.22
N PHE A 471 3.65 8.56 18.94
CA PHE A 471 4.15 9.55 19.87
C PHE A 471 3.36 10.84 19.75
N ARG A 472 3.34 11.64 20.81
CA ARG A 472 2.75 12.98 20.79
C ARG A 472 3.54 13.95 21.68
N SER A 473 3.52 15.22 21.30
CA SER A 473 4.22 16.27 22.03
C SER A 473 3.63 16.46 23.43
N VAL A 474 4.49 16.65 24.43
CA VAL A 474 4.11 16.95 25.81
C VAL A 474 4.50 18.39 26.14
N ASN A 475 3.63 19.13 26.82
CA ASN A 475 3.85 20.55 27.17
C ASN A 475 5.05 20.80 28.12
N ARG A 476 5.75 19.76 28.60
CA ARG A 476 6.94 19.87 29.44
C ARG A 476 8.18 19.60 28.59
N THR A 477 8.96 20.64 28.27
CA THR A 477 10.26 20.54 27.61
C THR A 477 11.33 20.06 28.62
N PRO A 478 11.85 18.82 28.53
CA PRO A 478 13.08 18.49 29.22
C PRO A 478 14.24 19.14 28.45
N ALA A 479 15.26 19.60 29.18
CA ALA A 479 16.44 20.27 28.64
C ALA A 479 17.28 19.42 27.64
N ASN A 480 16.89 18.17 27.38
CA ASN A 480 17.67 17.17 26.63
C ASN A 480 17.00 16.66 25.34
N ALA A 481 15.92 17.28 24.85
CA ALA A 481 15.33 16.89 23.56
C ALA A 481 16.21 17.36 22.40
N ALA A 482 16.66 16.45 21.54
CA ALA A 482 17.59 16.73 20.43
C ALA A 482 17.07 17.76 19.40
N ASP A 483 15.75 17.93 19.33
CA ASP A 483 15.06 18.93 18.49
C ASP A 483 14.21 19.92 19.32
N GLY A 484 14.37 19.93 20.65
CA GLY A 484 13.62 20.79 21.56
C GLY A 484 12.17 20.38 21.82
N VAL A 485 11.68 19.24 21.28
CA VAL A 485 10.29 18.77 21.47
C VAL A 485 10.26 17.52 22.36
N SER A 486 9.63 17.63 23.54
CA SER A 486 9.34 16.48 24.41
C SER A 486 8.23 15.63 23.82
N ARG A 487 8.42 14.32 23.74
CA ARG A 487 7.41 13.40 23.20
C ARG A 487 7.20 12.24 24.16
N GLU A 488 5.93 11.87 24.36
CA GLU A 488 5.57 10.60 25.00
C GLU A 488 5.18 9.59 23.93
N SER A 489 5.63 8.34 24.08
CA SER A 489 5.28 7.24 23.20
C SER A 489 4.14 6.41 23.78
N PHE A 490 3.30 5.85 22.93
CA PHE A 490 2.21 4.96 23.32
C PHE A 490 2.05 3.81 22.32
N ASN A 491 1.48 2.70 22.78
CA ASN A 491 0.98 1.66 21.91
C ASN A 491 -0.16 0.90 22.60
N PHE A 492 -1.20 0.52 21.84
CA PHE A 492 -2.30 -0.30 22.31
C PHE A 492 -3.18 -0.76 21.14
N VAL A 493 -4.19 -1.58 21.42
CA VAL A 493 -5.17 -2.05 20.43
C VAL A 493 -6.50 -1.38 20.70
N VAL A 494 -7.06 -0.69 19.69
CA VAL A 494 -8.37 -0.04 19.80
C VAL A 494 -9.49 -1.07 19.69
N ASN A 495 -10.27 -1.20 20.77
CA ASN A 495 -11.49 -2.01 20.79
C ASN A 495 -12.70 -1.08 20.67
N ALA A 496 -13.36 -1.06 19.51
CA ALA A 496 -14.47 -0.14 19.25
C ALA A 496 -15.66 -0.34 20.20
N GLU A 497 -15.85 -1.55 20.74
CA GLU A 497 -16.94 -1.86 21.69
C GLU A 497 -16.80 -1.08 23.00
N GLU A 498 -15.57 -0.82 23.47
CA GLU A 498 -15.30 -0.03 24.68
C GLU A 498 -15.72 1.43 24.52
N TYR A 499 -15.88 1.89 23.28
CA TYR A 499 -16.31 3.24 22.93
C TYR A 499 -17.77 3.29 22.43
N GLY A 500 -18.54 2.22 22.66
CA GLY A 500 -19.97 2.17 22.37
C GLY A 500 -20.32 1.86 20.91
N PHE A 501 -19.37 1.43 20.09
CA PHE A 501 -19.67 0.97 18.74
C PHE A 501 -20.14 -0.49 18.75
N LYS A 502 -21.22 -0.78 18.02
CA LYS A 502 -21.63 -2.16 17.80
C LYS A 502 -20.67 -2.83 16.81
N PRO A 503 -20.21 -4.06 17.10
CA PRO A 503 -19.37 -4.79 16.16
C PRO A 503 -20.03 -4.98 14.81
N THR A 504 -19.35 -4.52 13.77
CA THR A 504 -19.82 -4.64 12.40
C THR A 504 -18.67 -5.03 11.48
N ASP A 505 -18.96 -5.86 10.48
CA ASP A 505 -17.99 -6.11 9.42
C ASP A 505 -17.81 -4.84 8.59
N THR A 506 -16.59 -4.63 8.12
CA THR A 506 -16.31 -3.49 7.25
C THR A 506 -16.94 -3.72 5.89
N PRO A 507 -17.69 -2.73 5.35
CA PRO A 507 -18.30 -2.86 4.04
C PRO A 507 -17.27 -3.20 2.97
N ARG A 508 -17.62 -4.14 2.09
CA ARG A 508 -16.78 -4.49 0.95
C ARG A 508 -17.08 -3.58 -0.22
N THR A 509 -16.03 -3.16 -0.91
CA THR A 509 -16.06 -2.36 -2.14
C THR A 509 -15.50 -3.12 -3.33
N ASP A 510 -14.67 -4.16 -3.10
CA ASP A 510 -14.17 -5.08 -4.13
C ASP A 510 -13.64 -4.35 -5.39
N LYS A 511 -12.76 -3.36 -5.18
CA LYS A 511 -12.16 -2.47 -6.20
C LYS A 511 -13.12 -1.50 -6.91
N SER A 512 -14.38 -1.39 -6.47
CA SER A 512 -15.33 -0.39 -6.96
C SER A 512 -15.13 0.96 -6.27
N VAL A 513 -14.62 1.94 -7.03
CA VAL A 513 -14.49 3.34 -6.64
C VAL A 513 -15.87 3.94 -6.37
N ALA A 514 -16.84 3.66 -7.24
CA ALA A 514 -18.22 4.13 -7.12
C ALA A 514 -18.86 3.66 -5.81
N ARG A 515 -18.71 2.38 -5.45
CA ARG A 515 -19.26 1.84 -4.20
C ARG A 515 -18.60 2.46 -2.96
N ASN A 516 -17.31 2.75 -3.03
CA ASN A 516 -16.60 3.41 -1.93
C ASN A 516 -17.16 4.82 -1.70
N ILE A 517 -17.38 5.57 -2.79
CA ILE A 517 -17.97 6.92 -2.74
C ILE A 517 -19.41 6.87 -2.25
N GLU A 518 -20.23 5.95 -2.76
CA GLU A 518 -21.62 5.78 -2.32
C GLU A 518 -21.70 5.60 -0.79
N LEU A 519 -20.89 4.70 -0.22
CA LEU A 519 -20.85 4.44 1.21
C LEU A 519 -20.39 5.66 2.02
N GLY A 520 -19.38 6.38 1.54
CA GLY A 520 -18.87 7.56 2.22
C GLY A 520 -19.82 8.76 2.16
N LEU A 521 -20.46 9.00 1.02
CA LEU A 521 -21.46 10.06 0.86
C LEU A 521 -22.70 9.79 1.71
N ALA A 522 -23.22 8.56 1.71
CA ALA A 522 -24.32 8.15 2.58
C ALA A 522 -23.98 8.41 4.06
N ALA A 523 -22.77 8.03 4.48
CA ALA A 523 -22.31 8.30 5.84
C ALA A 523 -22.21 9.81 6.14
N LEU A 524 -21.65 10.62 5.23
CA LEU A 524 -21.56 12.08 5.42
C LEU A 524 -22.92 12.80 5.36
N GLN A 525 -23.96 12.16 4.80
CA GLN A 525 -25.35 12.61 4.86
C GLN A 525 -26.03 12.25 6.19
N GLY A 526 -25.33 11.57 7.10
CA GLY A 526 -25.84 11.16 8.41
C GLY A 526 -26.50 9.78 8.43
N GLU A 527 -26.45 9.01 7.33
CA GLU A 527 -26.96 7.63 7.33
C GLU A 527 -26.13 6.76 8.28
N LYS A 528 -26.76 6.29 9.37
CA LYS A 528 -26.11 5.47 10.38
C LYS A 528 -25.82 4.07 9.81
N GLY A 529 -24.67 3.51 10.18
CA GLY A 529 -24.25 2.17 9.77
C GLY A 529 -22.73 2.00 9.82
N PRO A 530 -22.21 0.88 9.30
CA PRO A 530 -20.78 0.56 9.41
C PRO A 530 -19.84 1.60 8.80
N ALA A 531 -20.22 2.25 7.69
CA ALA A 531 -19.42 3.31 7.07
C ALA A 531 -19.37 4.57 7.95
N TYR A 532 -20.51 5.00 8.48
CA TYR A 532 -20.61 6.10 9.44
C TYR A 532 -19.79 5.84 10.69
N ASP A 533 -19.99 4.69 11.33
CA ASP A 533 -19.31 4.33 12.57
C ASP A 533 -17.79 4.27 12.37
N ARG A 534 -17.34 3.75 11.22
CA ARG A 534 -15.92 3.73 10.87
C ARG A 534 -15.34 5.13 10.70
N ILE A 535 -16.06 6.05 10.04
CA ILE A 535 -15.60 7.44 9.87
C ILE A 535 -15.51 8.13 11.24
N VAL A 536 -16.53 8.00 12.10
CA VAL A 536 -16.55 8.60 13.44
C VAL A 536 -15.43 8.03 14.33
N LEU A 537 -15.29 6.70 14.36
CA LEU A 537 -14.23 6.03 15.13
C LEU A 537 -12.85 6.55 14.72
N ASN A 538 -12.59 6.63 13.41
CA ASN A 538 -11.29 7.07 12.92
C ASN A 538 -11.04 8.55 13.17
N ALA A 539 -12.01 9.43 12.97
CA ALA A 539 -11.85 10.85 13.28
C ALA A 539 -11.54 11.08 14.77
N GLY A 540 -12.39 10.56 15.67
CA GLY A 540 -12.24 10.80 17.10
C GLY A 540 -11.01 10.12 17.71
N MET A 541 -10.72 8.86 17.34
CA MET A 541 -9.55 8.16 17.88
C MET A 541 -8.24 8.75 17.36
N VAL A 542 -8.15 9.14 16.08
CA VAL A 542 -6.94 9.80 15.56
C VAL A 542 -6.70 11.12 16.29
N ASP A 543 -7.74 11.93 16.48
CA ASP A 543 -7.62 13.20 17.20
C ASP A 543 -7.14 13.00 18.65
N HIS A 544 -7.72 12.04 19.37
CA HIS A 544 -7.32 11.71 20.73
C HIS A 544 -5.86 11.23 20.80
N LEU A 545 -5.49 10.32 19.90
CA LEU A 545 -4.16 9.72 19.85
C LEU A 545 -3.07 10.72 19.47
N LEU A 546 -3.38 11.67 18.58
CA LEU A 546 -2.45 12.74 18.21
C LEU A 546 -2.36 13.84 19.28
N GLY A 547 -3.28 13.86 20.25
CA GLY A 547 -3.36 14.91 21.27
C GLY A 547 -3.86 16.24 20.69
N CYS A 548 -4.83 16.18 19.77
CA CYS A 548 -5.50 17.36 19.24
C CYS A 548 -6.26 18.09 20.36
N GLU A 549 -6.35 19.42 20.24
CA GLU A 549 -7.07 20.25 21.21
C GLU A 549 -8.57 19.90 21.22
N GLY A 550 -9.15 19.76 22.41
CA GLY A 550 -10.56 19.37 22.57
C GLY A 550 -10.83 17.90 22.23
N ALA A 551 -9.81 17.05 22.25
CA ALA A 551 -9.88 15.60 22.05
C ALA A 551 -9.18 14.82 23.17
N GLU A 552 -8.97 15.44 24.33
CA GLU A 552 -8.32 14.83 25.50
C GLU A 552 -9.12 13.63 26.02
N ASP A 553 -10.45 13.70 25.92
CA ASP A 553 -11.38 12.63 26.26
C ASP A 553 -11.97 11.99 25.00
N VAL A 554 -11.92 10.66 24.91
CA VAL A 554 -12.38 9.92 23.72
C VAL A 554 -13.88 10.15 23.44
N PRO A 555 -14.80 10.04 24.43
CA PRO A 555 -16.20 10.40 24.23
C PRO A 555 -16.42 11.79 23.64
N ILE A 556 -15.69 12.82 24.11
CA ILE A 556 -15.76 14.18 23.55
C ILE A 556 -15.28 14.20 22.09
N ALA A 557 -14.15 13.56 21.78
CA ALA A 557 -13.62 13.46 20.43
C ALA A 557 -14.58 12.74 19.46
N LEU A 558 -15.28 11.70 19.94
CA LEU A 558 -16.29 11.00 19.15
C LEU A 558 -17.57 11.83 18.98
N ALA A 559 -17.98 12.58 20.00
CA ALA A 559 -19.17 13.43 19.96
C ALA A 559 -19.04 14.55 18.90
N ARG A 560 -17.91 15.27 18.89
CA ARG A 560 -17.65 16.31 17.87
C ARG A 560 -17.61 15.75 16.46
N ALA A 561 -17.10 14.52 16.29
CA ALA A 561 -17.09 13.84 14.99
C ALA A 561 -18.51 13.48 14.52
N ARG A 562 -19.38 13.00 15.43
CA ARG A 562 -20.80 12.75 15.14
C ARG A 562 -21.52 14.05 14.75
N GLU A 563 -21.31 15.12 15.51
CA GLU A 563 -21.91 16.43 15.24
C GLU A 563 -21.50 16.98 13.87
N ALA A 564 -20.22 16.87 13.50
CA ALA A 564 -19.71 17.33 12.20
C ALA A 564 -20.34 16.59 11.00
N ILE A 565 -20.66 15.30 11.16
CA ILE A 565 -21.42 14.56 10.14
C ILE A 565 -22.89 14.93 10.19
N ASP A 566 -23.53 14.86 11.36
CA ASP A 566 -24.99 14.94 11.50
C ASP A 566 -25.52 16.35 11.19
N SER A 567 -24.68 17.39 11.30
CA SER A 567 -24.97 18.75 10.85
C SER A 567 -24.89 18.94 9.32
N GLY A 568 -24.36 17.97 8.58
CA GLY A 568 -24.09 18.06 7.14
C GLY A 568 -22.82 18.86 6.78
N ASN A 569 -22.12 19.42 7.77
CA ASN A 569 -20.92 20.23 7.54
C ASN A 569 -19.82 19.43 6.83
N ALA A 570 -19.58 18.18 7.22
CA ALA A 570 -18.55 17.34 6.60
C ALA A 570 -18.82 17.08 5.11
N LEU A 571 -20.09 16.89 4.72
CA LEU A 571 -20.47 16.78 3.32
C LEU A 571 -20.22 18.09 2.56
N GLN A 572 -20.57 19.23 3.16
CA GLN A 572 -20.33 20.53 2.57
C GLN A 572 -18.84 20.80 2.34
N ARG A 573 -17.95 20.44 3.28
CA ARG A 573 -16.49 20.52 3.11
C ARG A 573 -16.02 19.76 1.87
N LEU A 574 -16.47 18.52 1.73
CA LEU A 574 -16.09 17.66 0.61
C LEU A 574 -16.56 18.23 -0.74
N LEU A 575 -17.81 18.68 -0.83
CA LEU A 575 -18.36 19.27 -2.06
C LEU A 575 -17.68 20.60 -2.40
N GLN A 576 -17.33 21.40 -1.39
CA GLN A 576 -16.63 22.66 -1.59
C GLN A 576 -15.19 22.44 -2.07
N TYR A 577 -14.50 21.42 -1.55
CA TYR A 577 -13.19 20.99 -2.07
C TYR A 577 -13.26 20.64 -3.56
N VAL A 578 -14.24 19.82 -3.97
CA VAL A 578 -14.42 19.43 -5.37
C VAL A 578 -14.56 20.67 -6.27
N ARG A 579 -15.33 21.66 -5.85
CA ARG A 579 -15.50 22.92 -6.60
C ARG A 579 -14.23 23.77 -6.64
N ILE A 580 -13.62 24.05 -5.50
CA ILE A 580 -12.50 25.01 -5.37
C ILE A 580 -11.20 24.44 -5.94
N SER A 581 -10.98 23.13 -5.87
CA SER A 581 -9.81 22.49 -6.50
C SER A 581 -9.73 22.78 -8.02
N ASN A 582 -10.86 23.01 -8.68
CA ASN A 582 -10.92 23.36 -10.11
C ASN A 582 -10.69 24.86 -10.42
N SER A 583 -10.73 25.74 -9.41
CA SER A 583 -10.62 27.20 -9.60
C SER A 583 -9.45 27.84 -8.86
N VAL A 584 -8.77 27.09 -7.98
CA VAL A 584 -7.57 27.54 -7.28
C VAL A 584 -6.49 27.90 -8.32
N ARG A 585 -5.95 29.11 -8.20
CA ARG A 585 -4.87 29.61 -9.06
C ARG A 585 -3.54 29.48 -8.38
#